data_AF-A0A6V1XE71-F1
#
_entry.id   AF-A0A6V1XE71-F1
#
_cell.length_a   1.000
_cell.length_b   1.000
_cell.length_c   1.000
_cell.angle_alpha   90.00
_cell.angle_beta   90.00
_cell.angle_gamma   90.00
#
_symmetry.space_group_name_H-M   'P 1'
#
loop_
_entity.id
_entity.type
_entity.pdbx_description
1 polymer ?
#
loop_
_entity_poly.entity_id
_entity_poly.type
_entity_poly.pdbx_seq_one_letter_code
_entity_poly.pdbx_strand_id
1 'polypeptide(L)'
;MAKKQSKGGAKGPARAANVLLAKGIYAVSASTNARRKGQFKVATKGGPKKAAAPEAAGKAPRYYPADDVKTPLKRNFKPKSAKLRTAIVPGTVLILLSGRFRGKRVVFLKQLESGTLLVTGPYKVNGVPLRRVNQAYVIATSVTVDVSGVDVSGIEDAFFAKEAVEKAADEDKFFNPENQKVSPPSHTYR
;
A
#
# COMPACT_ATOMS: atom_id res chain seq x y z
N MET A 1 39.39 -33.01 4.92
CA MET A 1 38.23 -32.80 5.81
C MET A 1 37.66 -31.40 5.57
N ALA A 2 36.65 -31.29 4.71
CA ALA A 2 36.09 -30.01 4.27
C ALA A 2 34.84 -29.64 5.07
N LYS A 3 34.89 -28.51 5.77
CA LYS A 3 33.81 -27.98 6.61
C LYS A 3 32.75 -27.33 5.71
N LYS A 4 31.60 -27.99 5.56
CA LYS A 4 30.47 -27.51 4.75
C LYS A 4 29.79 -26.34 5.47
N GLN A 5 29.99 -25.12 4.97
CA GLN A 5 29.25 -23.92 5.39
C GLN A 5 27.81 -24.01 4.85
N SER A 6 26.81 -24.13 5.74
CA SER A 6 25.40 -24.04 5.36
C SER A 6 24.99 -22.56 5.24
N LYS A 7 24.64 -22.15 4.01
CA LYS A 7 24.11 -20.82 3.68
C LYS A 7 22.81 -20.54 4.46
N GLY A 8 22.77 -19.38 5.12
CA GLY A 8 21.58 -18.86 5.79
C GLY A 8 20.50 -18.47 4.78
N GLY A 9 19.44 -19.26 4.70
CA GLY A 9 18.20 -18.87 4.06
C GLY A 9 17.44 -17.88 4.93
N ALA A 10 16.93 -16.81 4.30
CA ALA A 10 16.11 -15.80 4.94
C ALA A 10 14.94 -16.45 5.70
N LYS A 11 14.92 -16.29 7.03
CA LYS A 11 13.78 -16.70 7.85
C LYS A 11 12.59 -15.83 7.46
N GLY A 12 11.63 -16.40 6.74
CA GLY A 12 10.31 -15.80 6.54
C GLY A 12 9.67 -15.44 7.89
N PRO A 13 8.60 -14.62 7.90
CA PRO A 13 8.05 -14.06 9.13
C PRO A 13 7.73 -15.20 10.11
N ALA A 14 8.34 -15.13 11.30
CA ALA A 14 8.18 -16.13 12.34
C ALA A 14 6.69 -16.37 12.59
N ARG A 15 6.20 -17.59 12.29
CA ARG A 15 4.81 -17.97 12.56
C ARG A 15 4.53 -17.70 14.04
N ALA A 16 3.45 -16.97 14.33
CA ALA A 16 3.07 -16.66 15.70
C ALA A 16 2.96 -17.97 16.49
N ALA A 17 3.63 -18.04 17.65
CA ALA A 17 3.69 -19.25 18.47
C ALA A 17 2.32 -19.73 18.98
N ASN A 18 1.28 -18.91 18.83
CA ASN A 18 -0.10 -19.23 19.15
C ASN A 18 -0.99 -18.82 17.96
N VAL A 19 -1.73 -19.79 17.42
CA VAL A 19 -2.63 -19.58 16.27
C VAL A 19 -3.89 -18.84 16.75
N LEU A 20 -4.43 -17.95 15.92
CA LEU A 20 -5.70 -17.28 16.17
C LEU A 20 -6.84 -18.18 15.68
N LEU A 21 -7.86 -18.44 16.52
CA LEU A 21 -9.12 -19.07 16.11
C LEU A 21 -10.04 -18.05 15.42
N ALA A 22 -10.07 -16.85 15.99
CA ALA A 22 -10.76 -15.69 15.44
C ALA A 22 -9.95 -14.43 15.78
N LYS A 23 -10.30 -13.29 15.19
CA LYS A 23 -9.61 -12.03 15.45
C LYS A 23 -9.69 -11.69 16.95
N GLY A 24 -8.55 -11.71 17.63
CA GLY A 24 -8.46 -11.43 19.07
C GLY A 24 -8.64 -12.65 19.97
N ILE A 25 -8.97 -13.83 19.42
CA ILE A 25 -9.13 -15.07 20.18
C ILE A 25 -8.02 -16.04 19.78
N TYR A 26 -7.13 -16.32 20.72
CA TYR A 26 -6.05 -17.26 20.54
C TYR A 26 -6.51 -18.70 20.83
N ALA A 27 -5.94 -19.67 20.11
CA ALA A 27 -6.23 -21.09 20.29
C ALA A 27 -5.72 -21.63 21.64
N VAL A 28 -4.64 -21.07 22.16
CA VAL A 28 -4.03 -21.49 23.43
C VAL A 28 -4.23 -20.42 24.48
N SER A 29 -4.65 -20.84 25.68
CA SER A 29 -4.84 -19.97 26.84
C SER A 29 -3.52 -19.33 27.32
N ALA A 30 -3.63 -18.22 28.04
CA ALA A 30 -2.48 -17.45 28.51
C ALA A 30 -1.52 -18.28 29.40
N SER A 31 -2.05 -19.08 30.32
CA SER A 31 -1.26 -19.92 31.25
C SER A 31 -0.45 -20.99 30.51
N THR A 32 -1.08 -21.69 29.57
CA THR A 32 -0.41 -22.71 28.74
C THR A 32 0.65 -22.07 27.84
N ASN A 33 0.37 -20.89 27.29
CA ASN A 33 1.32 -20.16 26.46
C ASN A 33 2.53 -19.66 27.29
N ALA A 34 2.30 -19.19 28.52
CA ALA A 34 3.38 -18.77 29.44
C ALA A 34 4.31 -19.94 29.81
N ARG A 35 3.75 -21.15 29.99
CA ARG A 35 4.53 -22.39 30.22
C ARG A 35 5.37 -22.74 28.99
N ARG A 36 4.76 -22.74 27.79
CA ARG A 36 5.46 -23.01 26.51
C ARG A 36 6.59 -22.02 26.25
N LYS A 37 6.39 -20.74 26.57
CA LYS A 37 7.41 -19.69 26.40
C LYS A 37 8.47 -19.68 27.50
N GLY A 38 8.36 -20.55 28.51
CA GLY A 38 9.31 -20.60 29.62
C GLY A 38 9.35 -19.33 30.47
N GLN A 39 8.29 -18.51 30.45
CA GLN A 39 8.24 -17.21 31.15
C GLN A 39 8.29 -17.34 32.68
N PHE A 40 8.08 -18.55 33.21
CA PHE A 40 8.25 -18.87 34.64
C PHE A 40 9.73 -19.07 35.03
N LYS A 41 10.67 -19.10 34.08
CA LYS A 41 12.11 -19.09 34.36
C LYS A 41 12.54 -17.64 34.59
N VAL A 42 12.40 -17.17 35.83
CA VAL A 42 12.84 -15.83 36.23
C VAL A 42 14.36 -15.72 36.07
N ALA A 43 14.82 -14.75 35.30
CA ALA A 43 16.23 -14.39 35.23
C ALA A 43 16.67 -13.82 36.59
N THR A 44 17.61 -14.51 37.22
CA THR A 44 18.37 -14.00 38.36
C THR A 44 19.21 -12.79 37.92
N LYS A 45 19.01 -11.66 38.63
CA LYS A 45 19.86 -10.47 38.78
C LYS A 45 20.68 -9.98 37.56
N GLY A 46 20.36 -8.77 37.09
CA GLY A 46 21.34 -7.85 36.49
C GLY A 46 20.90 -7.18 35.18
N GLY A 47 20.05 -6.16 35.26
CA GLY A 47 19.83 -5.25 34.12
C GLY A 47 20.88 -4.12 34.10
N PRO A 48 21.43 -3.74 32.94
CA PRO A 48 22.39 -2.65 32.84
C PRO A 48 21.78 -1.30 33.24
N LYS A 49 22.56 -0.50 33.97
CA LYS A 49 22.21 0.86 34.39
C LYS A 49 21.88 1.73 33.16
N LYS A 50 20.77 2.47 33.29
CA LYS A 50 20.24 3.42 32.31
C LYS A 50 21.32 4.44 31.91
N ALA A 51 21.64 4.51 30.62
CA ALA A 51 22.53 5.54 30.07
C ALA A 51 21.89 6.93 30.21
N ALA A 52 22.73 7.94 30.44
CA ALA A 52 22.36 9.34 30.61
C ALA A 52 21.61 9.89 29.37
N ALA A 53 20.67 10.81 29.62
CA ALA A 53 19.83 11.40 28.59
C ALA A 53 20.65 12.28 27.62
N PRO A 54 20.36 12.26 26.31
CA PRO A 54 21.04 13.11 25.33
C PRO A 54 20.66 14.59 25.53
N GLU A 55 21.67 15.47 25.39
CA GLU A 55 21.55 16.93 25.49
C GLU A 55 20.55 17.51 24.47
N ALA A 56 19.72 18.45 24.91
CA ALA A 56 18.64 19.03 24.11
C ALA A 56 19.18 19.91 22.96
N ALA A 57 18.90 19.49 21.73
CA ALA A 57 19.29 20.20 20.52
C ALA A 57 18.23 21.23 20.08
N GLY A 58 18.65 22.50 19.93
CA GLY A 58 17.94 23.54 19.17
C GLY A 58 17.68 24.84 19.93
N LYS A 59 18.04 25.99 19.34
CA LYS A 59 17.67 27.33 19.84
C LYS A 59 16.14 27.50 19.75
N ALA A 60 15.52 28.04 20.79
CA ALA A 60 14.08 28.30 20.80
C ALA A 60 13.69 29.29 19.69
N PRO A 61 12.47 29.16 19.11
CA PRO A 61 11.97 30.13 18.12
C PRO A 61 11.87 31.53 18.74
N ARG A 62 12.21 32.57 17.95
CA ARG A 62 12.18 33.97 18.41
C ARG A 62 10.76 34.52 18.56
N TYR A 63 9.79 33.92 17.88
CA TYR A 63 8.40 34.35 17.85
C TYR A 63 7.52 33.39 18.66
N TYR A 64 6.71 33.95 19.56
CA TYR A 64 5.70 33.24 20.34
C TYR A 64 4.31 33.69 19.85
N PRO A 65 3.42 32.77 19.44
CA PRO A 65 2.04 33.13 19.13
C PRO A 65 1.30 33.59 20.41
N ALA A 66 0.30 34.47 20.25
CA ALA A 66 -0.50 34.97 21.37
C ALA A 66 -1.43 33.91 21.96
N ASP A 67 -1.87 32.95 21.15
CA ASP A 67 -2.75 31.84 21.54
C ASP A 67 -2.06 30.49 21.31
N ASP A 68 -2.26 29.56 22.24
CA ASP A 68 -1.80 28.17 22.11
C ASP A 68 -2.77 27.33 21.27
N VAL A 69 -2.25 26.73 20.19
CA VAL A 69 -3.00 25.76 19.39
C VAL A 69 -2.97 24.40 20.08
N LYS A 70 -4.13 23.92 20.53
CA LYS A 70 -4.26 22.61 21.18
C LYS A 70 -3.77 21.49 20.25
N THR A 71 -2.86 20.65 20.74
CA THR A 71 -2.37 19.50 19.99
C THR A 71 -3.46 18.44 19.80
N PRO A 72 -3.62 17.87 18.59
CA PRO A 72 -4.60 16.83 18.34
C PRO A 72 -4.23 15.54 19.09
N LEU A 73 -5.25 14.83 19.57
CA LEU A 73 -5.07 13.54 20.26
C LEU A 73 -4.40 12.51 19.33
N LYS A 74 -3.50 11.71 19.89
CA LYS A 74 -2.84 10.62 19.16
C LYS A 74 -3.85 9.55 18.76
N ARG A 75 -4.21 9.50 17.48
CA ARG A 75 -5.08 8.47 16.89
C ARG A 75 -4.24 7.28 16.41
N ASN A 76 -4.52 6.07 16.92
CA ASN A 76 -3.83 4.83 16.52
C ASN A 76 -4.30 4.23 15.17
N PHE A 77 -5.11 4.97 14.40
CA PHE A 77 -5.62 4.50 13.12
C PHE A 77 -4.55 4.65 12.03
N LYS A 78 -4.21 3.53 11.39
CA LYS A 78 -3.37 3.48 10.19
C LYS A 78 -4.25 3.10 8.99
N PRO A 79 -4.23 3.87 7.89
CA PRO A 79 -4.95 3.49 6.69
C PRO A 79 -4.42 2.14 6.18
N LYS A 80 -5.34 1.28 5.74
CA LYS A 80 -5.03 -0.03 5.16
C LYS A 80 -5.48 -0.04 3.72
N SER A 81 -4.84 -0.88 2.91
CA SER A 81 -5.29 -1.15 1.55
C SER A 81 -6.69 -1.77 1.55
N ALA A 82 -7.45 -1.48 0.50
CA ALA A 82 -8.80 -2.02 0.35
C ALA A 82 -8.78 -3.54 0.20
N LYS A 83 -9.75 -4.24 0.81
CA LYS A 83 -9.91 -5.68 0.63
C LYS A 83 -10.61 -5.98 -0.69
N LEU A 84 -10.03 -6.87 -1.51
CA LEU A 84 -10.69 -7.34 -2.72
C LEU A 84 -11.99 -8.09 -2.43
N ARG A 85 -12.96 -7.90 -3.32
CA ARG A 85 -14.22 -8.65 -3.36
C ARG A 85 -13.91 -10.01 -3.94
N THR A 86 -14.58 -11.05 -3.43
CA THR A 86 -14.38 -12.43 -3.86
C THR A 86 -14.60 -12.66 -5.36
N ALA A 87 -15.52 -11.90 -5.97
CA ALA A 87 -15.82 -11.99 -7.40
C ALA A 87 -14.72 -11.40 -8.32
N ILE A 88 -13.74 -10.67 -7.77
CA ILE A 88 -12.68 -10.03 -8.56
C ILE A 88 -11.44 -10.90 -8.44
N VAL A 89 -11.23 -11.73 -9.46
CA VAL A 89 -10.08 -12.63 -9.59
C VAL A 89 -9.24 -12.14 -10.77
N PRO A 90 -7.89 -12.25 -10.74
CA PRO A 90 -7.06 -11.93 -11.91
C PRO A 90 -7.64 -12.57 -13.18
N GLY A 91 -7.83 -11.76 -14.23
CA GLY A 91 -8.44 -12.20 -15.48
C GLY A 91 -9.96 -12.03 -15.57
N THR A 92 -10.66 -11.70 -14.48
CA THR A 92 -12.09 -11.41 -14.52
C THR A 92 -12.37 -10.18 -15.40
N VAL A 93 -13.39 -10.27 -16.23
CA VAL A 93 -13.88 -9.14 -17.03
C VAL A 93 -14.74 -8.22 -16.15
N LEU A 94 -14.40 -6.95 -16.20
CA LEU A 94 -14.95 -5.85 -15.41
C LEU A 94 -15.70 -4.88 -16.31
N ILE A 95 -16.83 -4.35 -15.84
CA ILE A 95 -17.54 -3.23 -16.48
C ILE A 95 -17.26 -1.97 -15.67
N LEU A 96 -16.66 -0.97 -16.32
CA LEU A 96 -16.40 0.32 -15.71
C LEU A 96 -17.68 1.14 -15.62
N LEU A 97 -17.98 1.70 -14.45
CA LEU A 97 -19.18 2.52 -14.23
C LEU A 97 -18.92 4.02 -14.38
N SER A 98 -17.69 4.46 -14.11
CA SER A 98 -17.35 5.88 -14.06
C SER A 98 -16.16 6.24 -14.95
N GLY A 99 -15.97 7.55 -15.18
CA GLY A 99 -14.92 8.09 -16.00
C GLY A 99 -15.20 8.02 -17.51
N ARG A 100 -14.15 8.30 -18.30
CA ARG A 100 -14.22 8.38 -19.78
C ARG A 100 -14.56 7.05 -20.45
N PHE A 101 -14.26 5.92 -19.78
CA PHE A 101 -14.41 4.57 -20.31
C PHE A 101 -15.61 3.81 -19.70
N ARG A 102 -16.60 4.54 -19.16
CA ARG A 102 -17.84 3.93 -18.64
C ARG A 102 -18.53 3.04 -19.68
N GLY A 103 -19.09 1.92 -19.22
CA GLY A 103 -19.76 0.91 -20.04
C GLY A 103 -18.81 -0.01 -20.82
N LYS A 104 -17.50 0.27 -20.86
CA LYS A 104 -16.53 -0.61 -21.52
C LYS A 104 -16.23 -1.84 -20.66
N ARG A 105 -16.01 -2.95 -21.35
CA ARG A 105 -15.57 -4.23 -20.76
C ARG A 105 -14.05 -4.29 -20.75
N VAL A 106 -13.47 -4.63 -19.61
CA VAL A 106 -12.04 -4.46 -19.35
C VAL A 106 -11.53 -5.62 -18.50
N VAL A 107 -10.27 -6.03 -18.66
CA VAL A 107 -9.71 -7.20 -17.95
C VAL A 107 -8.99 -6.74 -16.69
N PHE A 108 -9.25 -7.41 -15.56
CA PHE A 108 -8.53 -7.19 -14.31
C PHE A 108 -7.17 -7.90 -14.32
N LEU A 109 -6.11 -7.22 -13.89
CA LEU A 109 -4.77 -7.80 -13.81
C LEU A 109 -4.37 -8.10 -12.36
N LYS A 110 -4.10 -7.05 -11.58
CA LYS A 110 -3.69 -7.16 -10.17
C LYS A 110 -4.26 -6.01 -9.35
N GLN A 111 -4.26 -6.18 -8.04
CA GLN A 111 -4.47 -5.07 -7.11
C GLN A 111 -3.14 -4.37 -6.83
N LEU A 112 -3.15 -3.05 -6.84
CA LEU A 112 -2.01 -2.22 -6.46
C LEU A 112 -1.95 -2.04 -4.93
N GLU A 113 -0.80 -1.59 -4.42
CA GLU A 113 -0.60 -1.38 -2.98
C GLU A 113 -1.55 -0.34 -2.39
N SER A 114 -1.93 0.67 -3.18
CA SER A 114 -2.98 1.63 -2.85
C SER A 114 -4.36 1.00 -2.61
N GLY A 115 -4.55 -0.26 -3.02
CA GLY A 115 -5.83 -0.97 -2.98
C GLY A 115 -6.69 -0.74 -4.22
N THR A 116 -6.21 0.01 -5.22
CA THR A 116 -6.88 0.19 -6.51
C THR A 116 -6.63 -0.98 -7.46
N LEU A 117 -7.51 -1.17 -8.43
CA LEU A 117 -7.40 -2.22 -9.43
C LEU A 117 -6.57 -1.72 -10.61
N LEU A 118 -5.56 -2.51 -11.01
CA LEU A 118 -4.92 -2.36 -12.30
C LEU A 118 -5.72 -3.12 -13.34
N VAL A 119 -6.16 -2.39 -14.35
CA VAL A 119 -7.11 -2.85 -15.34
C VAL A 119 -6.57 -2.51 -16.73
N THR A 120 -6.75 -3.43 -17.68
CA THR A 120 -6.40 -3.20 -19.10
C THR A 120 -7.55 -3.61 -19.99
N GLY A 121 -7.95 -2.74 -20.92
CA GLY A 121 -8.75 -3.17 -22.05
C GLY A 121 -7.76 -3.43 -23.16
N PRO A 122 -7.74 -4.59 -23.83
CA PRO A 122 -6.89 -4.76 -25.00
C PRO A 122 -7.06 -3.53 -25.92
N TYR A 123 -6.03 -2.68 -26.02
CA TYR A 123 -6.20 -1.29 -26.45
C TYR A 123 -6.74 -1.22 -27.90
N LYS A 124 -6.30 -2.17 -28.73
CA LYS A 124 -6.75 -2.38 -30.10
C LYS A 124 -8.26 -2.65 -30.22
N VAL A 125 -8.88 -3.24 -29.19
CA VAL A 125 -10.30 -3.61 -29.21
C VAL A 125 -11.17 -2.52 -28.59
N ASN A 126 -10.81 -2.06 -27.39
CA ASN A 126 -11.70 -1.24 -26.56
C ASN A 126 -11.22 0.21 -26.39
N GLY A 127 -9.99 0.54 -26.79
CA GLY A 127 -9.38 1.86 -26.62
C GLY A 127 -9.11 2.25 -25.16
N VAL A 128 -9.17 1.30 -24.22
CA VAL A 128 -8.92 1.53 -22.79
C VAL A 128 -7.46 1.14 -22.50
N PRO A 129 -6.55 2.08 -22.19
CA PRO A 129 -5.16 1.74 -21.88
C PRO A 129 -5.05 1.08 -20.50
N LEU A 130 -3.82 0.75 -20.07
CA LEU A 130 -3.58 0.40 -18.67
C LEU A 130 -4.04 1.56 -17.78
N ARG A 131 -4.91 1.25 -16.82
CA ARG A 131 -5.54 2.27 -15.98
C ARG A 131 -5.76 1.74 -14.57
N ARG A 132 -5.56 2.64 -13.60
CA ARG A 132 -5.99 2.43 -12.21
C ARG A 132 -7.45 2.78 -12.03
N VAL A 133 -8.21 1.88 -11.43
CA VAL A 133 -9.65 2.04 -11.18
C VAL A 133 -9.97 1.64 -9.74
N ASN A 134 -10.81 2.43 -9.06
CA ASN A 134 -11.33 2.04 -7.75
C ASN A 134 -12.39 0.94 -7.91
N GLN A 135 -12.23 -0.11 -7.12
CA GLN A 135 -13.10 -1.27 -7.07
C GLN A 135 -14.60 -0.94 -6.86
N ALA A 136 -14.92 0.17 -6.20
CA ALA A 136 -16.31 0.59 -5.98
C ALA A 136 -17.04 0.94 -7.29
N TYR A 137 -16.32 1.37 -8.33
CA TYR A 137 -16.89 1.81 -9.60
C TYR A 137 -16.84 0.75 -10.69
N VAL A 138 -16.88 -0.52 -10.28
CA VAL A 138 -16.74 -1.66 -11.19
C VAL A 138 -17.77 -2.73 -10.86
N ILE A 139 -18.37 -3.28 -11.92
CA ILE A 139 -19.14 -4.52 -11.85
C ILE A 139 -18.25 -5.67 -12.32
N ALA A 140 -18.03 -6.64 -11.44
CA ALA A 140 -17.38 -7.89 -11.80
C ALA A 140 -18.39 -8.78 -12.53
N THR A 141 -18.02 -9.28 -13.71
CA THR A 141 -18.81 -10.24 -14.44
C THR A 141 -18.35 -11.67 -14.13
N SER A 142 -19.12 -12.67 -14.54
CA SER A 142 -18.74 -14.08 -14.39
C SER A 142 -17.70 -14.54 -15.41
N VAL A 143 -17.42 -13.75 -16.46
CA VAL A 143 -16.49 -14.13 -17.52
C VAL A 143 -15.06 -13.93 -17.05
N THR A 144 -14.24 -14.96 -17.23
CA THR A 144 -12.81 -14.97 -16.89
C THR A 144 -11.97 -15.26 -18.12
N VAL A 145 -10.80 -14.62 -18.18
CA VAL A 145 -9.76 -14.83 -19.19
C VAL A 145 -8.50 -15.26 -18.46
N ASP A 146 -7.78 -16.25 -18.97
CA ASP A 146 -6.51 -16.64 -18.37
C ASP A 146 -5.44 -15.57 -18.64
N VAL A 147 -4.79 -15.11 -17.56
CA VAL A 147 -3.77 -14.05 -17.55
C VAL A 147 -2.49 -14.51 -16.85
N SER A 148 -2.30 -15.81 -16.68
CA SER A 148 -1.15 -16.42 -16.00
C SER A 148 0.21 -16.07 -16.62
N GLY A 149 0.27 -15.85 -17.94
CA GLY A 149 1.49 -15.52 -18.67
C GLY A 149 1.83 -14.02 -18.79
N VAL A 150 1.08 -13.13 -18.14
CA VAL A 150 1.30 -11.67 -18.27
C VAL A 150 2.17 -11.15 -17.11
N ASP A 151 3.33 -10.58 -17.44
CA ASP A 151 4.21 -9.98 -16.46
C ASP A 151 3.75 -8.57 -16.07
N VAL A 152 3.28 -8.43 -14.82
CA VAL A 152 2.73 -7.17 -14.28
C VAL A 152 3.53 -6.66 -13.07
N SER A 153 4.69 -7.26 -12.77
CA SER A 153 5.48 -6.96 -11.57
C SER A 153 5.98 -5.51 -11.52
N GLY A 154 6.51 -4.99 -12.63
CA GLY A 154 7.10 -3.64 -12.70
C GLY A 154 6.11 -2.47 -12.71
N ILE A 155 4.80 -2.72 -12.74
CA ILE A 155 3.79 -1.66 -12.81
C ILE A 155 3.24 -1.37 -11.41
N GLU A 156 3.64 -0.24 -10.84
CA GLU A 156 3.26 0.20 -9.50
C GLU A 156 2.47 1.52 -9.53
N ASP A 157 2.00 1.98 -8.37
CA ASP A 157 1.21 3.21 -8.25
C ASP A 157 1.96 4.47 -8.72
N ALA A 158 3.30 4.49 -8.60
CA ALA A 158 4.16 5.58 -9.05
C ALA A 158 4.13 5.75 -10.57
N PHE A 159 3.94 4.66 -11.34
CA PHE A 159 3.85 4.71 -12.80
C PHE A 159 2.68 5.56 -13.29
N PHE A 160 1.62 5.70 -12.48
CA PHE A 160 0.41 6.44 -12.82
C PHE A 160 0.29 7.76 -12.05
N ALA A 161 1.37 8.24 -11.43
CA ALA A 161 1.41 9.55 -10.83
C ALA A 161 1.27 10.61 -11.94
N LYS A 162 0.48 11.66 -11.66
CA LYS A 162 0.43 12.82 -12.55
C LYS A 162 1.61 13.71 -12.20
N GLU A 163 2.26 14.25 -13.21
CA GLU A 163 3.25 15.31 -13.01
C GLU A 163 2.57 16.51 -12.35
N ALA A 164 3.14 16.96 -11.23
CA ALA A 164 2.65 18.13 -10.53
C ALA A 164 3.21 19.37 -11.23
N VAL A 165 2.33 20.22 -11.76
CA VAL A 165 2.72 21.53 -12.27
C VAL A 165 3.01 22.42 -11.07
N GLU A 166 4.24 22.94 -10.97
CA GLU A 166 4.60 23.90 -9.93
C GLU A 166 3.77 25.17 -10.10
N LYS A 167 3.18 25.65 -8.98
CA LYS A 167 2.43 26.91 -9.00
C LYS A 167 3.43 28.06 -9.10
N ALA A 168 3.58 28.63 -10.29
CA ALA A 168 4.32 29.87 -10.46
C ALA A 168 3.60 31.02 -9.73
N ALA A 169 4.36 31.88 -9.04
CA ALA A 169 3.84 33.05 -8.33
C ALA A 169 3.45 34.23 -9.24
N ASP A 170 3.52 34.02 -10.56
CA ASP A 170 3.34 35.03 -11.61
C ASP A 170 1.93 34.93 -12.20
N GLU A 171 1.18 36.04 -12.20
CA GLU A 171 -0.22 36.08 -12.65
C GLU A 171 -0.38 35.67 -14.12
N ASP A 172 0.57 36.05 -14.98
CA ASP A 172 0.51 35.77 -16.42
C ASP A 172 0.72 34.28 -16.77
N LYS A 173 1.45 33.54 -15.93
CA LYS A 173 1.72 32.11 -16.15
C LYS A 173 0.55 31.21 -15.71
N PHE A 174 -0.39 31.76 -14.94
CA PHE A 174 -1.57 31.07 -14.43
C PHE A 174 -2.66 30.89 -15.51
N PHE A 175 -2.82 31.86 -16.42
CA PHE A 175 -3.85 31.85 -17.46
C PHE A 175 -3.43 31.18 -18.77
N ASN A 176 -2.16 30.77 -18.92
CA ASN A 176 -1.70 30.15 -20.15
C ASN A 176 -2.32 28.74 -20.32
N PRO A 177 -3.20 28.53 -21.33
CA PRO A 177 -3.94 27.27 -21.51
C PRO A 177 -3.04 26.08 -21.89
N GLU A 178 -1.79 26.32 -22.31
CA GLU A 178 -0.82 25.26 -22.60
C GLU A 178 -0.37 24.52 -21.33
N ASN A 179 -0.27 25.23 -20.18
CA ASN A 179 0.07 24.63 -18.89
C ASN A 179 -1.05 23.75 -18.30
N GLN A 180 -2.28 23.86 -18.80
CA GLN A 180 -3.43 23.07 -18.32
C GLN A 180 -3.61 21.74 -19.06
N LYS A 181 -3.00 21.57 -20.24
CA LYS A 181 -3.04 20.30 -20.98
C LYS A 181 -1.97 19.37 -20.42
N VAL A 182 -2.29 18.68 -19.31
CA VAL A 182 -1.49 17.55 -18.84
C VAL A 182 -1.56 16.46 -19.91
N SER A 183 -0.56 16.42 -20.79
CA SER A 183 -0.40 15.32 -21.74
C SER A 183 -0.32 14.02 -20.95
N PRO A 184 -1.00 12.94 -21.39
CA PRO A 184 -0.79 11.63 -20.77
C PRO A 184 0.71 11.31 -20.85
N PRO A 185 1.31 10.72 -19.79
CA PRO A 185 2.72 10.34 -19.83
C PRO A 185 2.98 9.52 -21.09
N SER A 186 3.98 9.94 -21.87
CA SER A 186 4.31 9.38 -23.17
C SER A 186 4.96 8.01 -23.03
N HIS A 187 4.21 7.02 -22.56
CA HIS A 187 4.53 5.62 -22.77
C HIS A 187 3.77 5.16 -24.00
N THR A 188 4.47 5.11 -25.12
CA THR A 188 3.97 4.61 -26.40
C THR A 188 3.52 3.16 -26.23
N TYR A 189 2.21 2.92 -26.33
CA TYR A 189 1.64 1.59 -26.48
C TYR A 189 1.83 1.16 -27.95
N ARG A 190 2.89 0.40 -28.24
CA ARG A 190 3.01 -0.36 -29.50
C ARG A 190 2.29 -1.69 -29.38
#